data_AF-A0A975VIV0-F1
#
_entry.id   AF-A0A975VIV0-F1
#
_cell.length_a   1.000
_cell.length_b   1.000
_cell.length_c   1.000
_cell.angle_alpha   90.00
_cell.angle_beta   90.00
_cell.angle_gamma   90.00
#
_symmetry.space_group_name_H-M   'P 1'
#
loop_
_entity.id
_entity.type
_entity.pdbx_description
1 polymer ?
#
loop_
_entity_poly.entity_id
_entity_poly.type
_entity_poly.pdbx_seq_one_letter_code
_entity_poly.pdbx_strand_id
1 'polypeptide(L)'
;MNAPAALLHEANVAALAQACNALWLATLSLMTAFMHNTAPAHRYLLARKIASNFALLEQQPECFSADSRTSFARLARTWTAQADRLARQEDRPRGGLGLLVPALFGGR
;
A
#
# COMPACT_ATOMS: atom_id res chain seq x y z
N MET A 1 44.61 10.71 6.98
CA MET A 1 44.14 9.32 7.12
C MET A 1 42.76 9.36 7.77
N ASN A 2 41.69 9.11 7.02
CA ASN A 2 40.28 9.18 7.47
C ASN A 2 39.56 7.82 7.34
N ALA A 3 40.33 6.73 7.43
CA ALA A 3 39.88 5.35 7.21
C ALA A 3 38.66 4.91 8.04
N PRO A 4 38.47 5.30 9.33
CA PRO A 4 37.34 4.79 10.11
C PRO A 4 35.99 5.35 9.66
N ALA A 5 35.94 6.60 9.17
CA ALA A 5 34.70 7.23 8.72
C ALA A 5 34.19 6.65 7.39
N ALA A 6 35.11 6.31 6.48
CA ALA A 6 34.77 5.69 5.19
C ALA A 6 34.16 4.29 5.37
N LEU A 7 34.75 3.46 6.24
CA LEU A 7 34.25 2.10 6.52
C LEU A 7 32.85 2.11 7.17
N LEU A 8 32.58 3.07 8.06
CA LEU A 8 31.25 3.24 8.66
C LEU A 8 30.21 3.70 7.62
N HIS A 9 30.60 4.57 6.70
CA HIS A 9 29.72 5.01 5.61
C HIS A 9 29.35 3.86 4.67
N GLU A 10 30.33 3.05 4.25
CA GLU A 10 30.10 1.87 3.42
C GLU A 10 29.18 0.84 4.10
N ALA A 11 29.40 0.57 5.38
CA ALA A 11 28.55 -0.32 6.17
C ALA A 11 27.09 0.18 6.25
N ASN A 12 26.90 1.50 6.42
CA ASN A 12 25.57 2.11 6.44
C ASN A 12 24.86 2.01 5.09
N VAL A 13 25.57 2.24 3.98
CA VAL A 13 25.02 2.09 2.62
C VAL A 13 24.63 0.64 2.35
N ALA A 14 25.45 -0.33 2.77
CA ALA A 14 25.13 -1.75 2.64
C ALA A 14 23.89 -2.14 3.46
N ALA A 15 23.77 -1.67 4.70
CA ALA A 15 22.60 -1.90 5.54
C ALA A 15 21.33 -1.28 4.95
N LEU A 16 21.42 -0.07 4.39
CA LEU A 16 20.32 0.60 3.71
C LEU A 16 19.86 -0.18 2.47
N ALA A 17 20.81 -0.67 1.66
CA ALA A 17 20.51 -1.49 0.49
C ALA A 17 19.79 -2.79 0.89
N GLN A 18 20.23 -3.44 1.96
CA GLN A 18 19.58 -4.65 2.49
C GLN A 18 18.15 -4.35 2.99
N ALA A 19 17.96 -3.23 3.70
CA ALA A 19 16.64 -2.80 4.15
C ALA A 19 15.69 -2.49 2.97
N CYS A 20 16.19 -1.81 1.94
CA CYS A 20 15.43 -1.53 0.71
C CYS A 20 15.02 -2.81 -0.01
N ASN A 21 15.92 -3.78 -0.12
CA ASN A 21 15.61 -5.08 -0.73
C ASN A 21 14.57 -5.85 0.08
N ALA A 22 14.70 -5.88 1.41
CA ALA A 22 13.71 -6.51 2.29
C ALA A 22 12.33 -5.84 2.15
N LEU A 23 12.28 -4.51 2.06
CA LEU A 23 11.06 -3.75 1.85
C LEU A 23 10.44 -4.04 0.48
N TRP A 24 11.26 -4.17 -0.57
CA TRP A 24 10.80 -4.56 -1.90
C TRP A 24 10.16 -5.95 -1.89
N LEU A 25 10.83 -6.94 -1.31
CA LEU A 25 10.30 -8.31 -1.17
C LEU A 25 9.00 -8.34 -0.37
N ALA A 26 8.93 -7.63 0.76
CA ALA A 26 7.71 -7.51 1.54
C ALA A 26 6.56 -6.89 0.72
N THR A 27 6.87 -5.91 -0.14
CA THR A 27 5.89 -5.28 -1.03
C THR A 27 5.35 -6.27 -2.05
N LEU A 28 6.22 -7.07 -2.66
CA LEU A 28 5.81 -8.14 -3.58
C LEU A 28 4.93 -9.18 -2.88
N SER A 29 5.29 -9.60 -1.66
CA SER A 29 4.46 -10.52 -0.87
C SER A 29 3.07 -9.93 -0.56
N LEU A 30 2.99 -8.63 -0.24
CA LEU A 30 1.70 -7.96 -0.02
C LEU A 30 0.86 -7.88 -1.29
N MET A 31 1.47 -7.67 -2.46
CA MET A 31 0.77 -7.72 -3.74
C MET A 31 0.19 -9.11 -4.01
N THR A 32 0.96 -10.17 -3.75
CA THR A 32 0.48 -11.55 -3.86
C THR A 32 -0.69 -11.79 -2.90
N ALA A 33 -0.57 -11.38 -1.64
CA ALA A 33 -1.66 -11.48 -0.67
C ALA A 33 -2.91 -10.71 -1.13
N PHE A 34 -2.75 -9.52 -1.72
CA PHE A 34 -3.85 -8.73 -2.26
C PHE A 34 -4.59 -9.45 -3.40
N MET A 35 -3.89 -10.20 -4.24
CA MET A 35 -4.49 -10.96 -5.35
C MET A 35 -5.33 -12.14 -4.86
N HIS A 36 -4.94 -12.78 -3.75
CA HIS A 36 -5.66 -13.93 -3.19
C HIS A 36 -6.76 -13.56 -2.19
N ASN A 37 -6.76 -12.33 -1.68
CA ASN A 37 -7.74 -11.90 -0.69
C ASN A 37 -9.03 -11.40 -1.36
N THR A 38 -10.17 -11.98 -0.99
CA THR A 38 -11.49 -11.62 -1.51
C THR A 38 -12.23 -10.60 -0.63
N ALA A 39 -11.78 -10.40 0.62
CA ALA A 39 -12.45 -9.51 1.58
C ALA A 39 -12.11 -8.02 1.31
N PRO A 40 -13.10 -7.16 1.00
CA PRO A 40 -12.84 -5.77 0.61
C PRO A 40 -12.04 -4.94 1.63
N ALA A 41 -12.38 -5.05 2.91
CA ALA A 41 -11.71 -4.32 4.00
C ALA A 41 -10.22 -4.69 4.11
N HIS A 42 -9.91 -5.99 4.03
CA HIS A 42 -8.51 -6.47 4.06
C HIS A 42 -7.74 -6.03 2.82
N ARG A 43 -8.38 -6.04 1.63
CA ARG A 43 -7.77 -5.53 0.40
C ARG A 43 -7.46 -4.04 0.48
N TYR A 44 -8.30 -3.24 1.12
CA TYR A 44 -8.04 -1.81 1.36
C TYR A 44 -6.78 -1.60 2.20
N LEU A 45 -6.67 -2.30 3.33
CA LEU A 45 -5.49 -2.21 4.21
C LEU A 45 -4.21 -2.66 3.50
N LEU A 46 -4.29 -3.74 2.73
CA LEU A 46 -3.16 -4.21 1.91
C LEU A 46 -2.76 -3.17 0.86
N ALA A 47 -3.72 -2.59 0.13
CA ALA A 47 -3.45 -1.56 -0.87
C ALA A 47 -2.77 -0.33 -0.26
N ARG A 48 -3.21 0.12 0.92
CA ARG A 48 -2.55 1.21 1.65
C ARG A 48 -1.12 0.87 2.05
N LYS A 49 -0.89 -0.33 2.58
CA LYS A 49 0.44 -0.78 2.98
C LYS A 49 1.40 -0.84 1.79
N ILE A 50 0.93 -1.37 0.66
CA ILE A 50 1.69 -1.41 -0.59
C ILE A 50 2.05 0.00 -1.06
N ALA A 51 1.08 0.93 -1.06
CA ALA A 51 1.32 2.33 -1.45
C ALA A 51 2.38 3.00 -0.56
N SER A 52 2.28 2.82 0.77
CA SER A 52 3.27 3.35 1.71
C SER A 52 4.67 2.77 1.49
N ASN A 53 4.79 1.47 1.23
CA ASN A 53 6.11 0.88 0.97
C ASN A 53 6.76 1.45 -0.30
N PHE A 54 5.99 1.67 -1.36
CA PHE A 54 6.51 2.33 -2.58
C PHE A 54 6.97 3.76 -2.32
N ALA A 55 6.19 4.54 -1.56
CA ALA A 55 6.59 5.89 -1.18
C ALA A 55 7.88 5.89 -0.35
N LEU A 56 8.08 4.90 0.52
CA LEU A 56 9.32 4.75 1.28
C LEU A 56 10.51 4.39 0.36
N LEU A 57 10.32 3.49 -0.61
CA LEU A 57 11.37 3.13 -1.59
C LEU A 57 11.73 4.30 -2.51
N GLU A 58 10.76 5.13 -2.90
CA GLU A 58 11.00 6.36 -3.66
C GLU A 58 11.93 7.34 -2.93
N GLN A 59 11.85 7.39 -1.60
CA GLN A 59 12.63 8.31 -0.76
C GLN A 59 14.10 7.92 -0.57
N GLN A 60 14.56 6.81 -1.16
CA GLN A 60 15.94 6.30 -0.99
C GLN A 60 16.79 6.54 -2.26
N PRO A 61 17.32 7.75 -2.49
CA PRO A 61 18.14 8.06 -3.67
C PRO A 61 19.48 7.31 -3.69
N GLU A 62 19.98 6.86 -2.55
CA GLU A 62 21.25 6.14 -2.42
C GLU A 62 21.14 4.69 -2.92
N CYS A 63 19.93 4.11 -2.95
CA CYS A 63 19.71 2.72 -3.35
C CYS A 63 19.09 2.56 -4.75
N PHE A 64 18.43 3.59 -5.27
CA PHE A 64 17.67 3.49 -6.51
C PHE A 64 17.90 4.67 -7.45
N SER A 65 17.97 4.38 -8.75
CA SER A 65 18.06 5.41 -9.79
C SER A 65 16.83 6.30 -9.83
N ALA A 66 16.94 7.48 -10.45
CA ALA A 66 15.83 8.39 -10.63
C ALA A 66 14.64 7.75 -11.38
N ASP A 67 14.91 6.86 -12.34
CA ASP A 67 13.87 6.16 -13.11
C ASP A 67 13.10 5.14 -12.25
N SER A 68 13.81 4.38 -11.42
CA SER A 68 13.19 3.45 -10.47
C SER A 68 12.33 4.20 -9.46
N ARG A 69 12.83 5.33 -8.93
CA ARG A 69 12.07 6.18 -7.99
C ARG A 69 10.83 6.79 -8.65
N THR A 70 10.93 7.23 -9.90
CA THR A 70 9.77 7.71 -10.68
C THR A 70 8.73 6.60 -10.86
N SER A 71 9.18 5.36 -11.10
CA SER A 71 8.32 4.19 -11.20
C SER A 71 7.64 3.88 -9.86
N PHE A 72 8.37 3.94 -8.75
CA PHE A 72 7.81 3.77 -7.41
C PHE A 72 6.78 4.85 -7.08
N ALA A 73 7.04 6.12 -7.39
CA ALA A 73 6.08 7.20 -7.22
C ALA A 73 4.78 6.96 -8.00
N ARG A 74 4.89 6.48 -9.25
CA ARG A 74 3.72 6.12 -10.07
C ARG A 74 2.94 4.94 -9.46
N LEU A 75 3.64 3.92 -8.97
CA LEU A 75 3.03 2.76 -8.33
C LEU A 75 2.35 3.14 -7.02
N ALA A 76 2.99 3.96 -6.18
CA ALA A 76 2.41 4.49 -4.95
C ALA A 76 1.08 5.20 -5.23
N ARG A 77 1.04 6.12 -6.21
CA ARG A 77 -0.20 6.80 -6.62
C ARG A 77 -1.29 5.83 -7.10
N THR A 78 -0.91 4.84 -7.89
CA THR A 78 -1.86 3.83 -8.40
C THR A 78 -2.48 3.03 -7.26
N TRP A 79 -1.66 2.60 -6.30
CA TRP A 79 -2.12 1.84 -5.13
C TRP A 79 -2.93 2.68 -4.15
N THR A 80 -2.60 3.97 -3.97
CA THR A 80 -3.44 4.91 -3.22
C THR A 80 -4.81 5.04 -3.87
N ALA A 81 -4.88 5.29 -5.19
CA ALA A 81 -6.15 5.37 -5.90
C ALA A 81 -6.95 4.07 -5.80
N GLN A 82 -6.29 2.92 -5.81
CA GLN A 82 -6.92 1.62 -5.60
C GLN A 82 -7.48 1.46 -4.18
N ALA A 83 -6.75 1.91 -3.16
CA ALA A 83 -7.23 1.94 -1.79
C ALA A 83 -8.47 2.83 -1.65
N ASP A 84 -8.45 4.03 -2.23
CA ASP A 84 -9.58 4.97 -2.20
C ASP A 84 -10.83 4.41 -2.92
N ARG A 85 -10.62 3.63 -3.98
CA ARG A 85 -11.73 2.92 -4.65
C ARG A 85 -12.34 1.85 -3.75
N LEU A 86 -11.52 1.10 -3.02
CA LEU A 86 -11.98 0.03 -2.13
C LEU A 86 -12.70 0.59 -0.90
N ALA A 87 -12.19 1.67 -0.30
CA ALA A 87 -12.85 2.37 0.81
C ALA A 87 -14.27 2.82 0.43
N ARG A 88 -14.43 3.44 -0.75
CA ARG A 88 -15.74 3.85 -1.27
C ARG A 88 -16.69 2.68 -1.58
N GLN A 89 -16.18 1.48 -1.83
CA GLN A 89 -17.02 0.29 -2.03
C GLN A 89 -17.51 -0.30 -0.71
N GLU A 90 -16.75 -0.14 0.37
CA GLU A 90 -17.13 -0.54 1.72
C GLU A 90 -18.17 0.42 2.31
N ASP A 91 -17.99 1.73 2.09
CA ASP A 91 -18.96 2.76 2.51
C ASP A 91 -20.27 2.72 1.72
N ARG A 92 -20.31 2.03 0.58
CA ARG A 92 -21.55 1.83 -0.16
C ARG A 92 -22.36 0.79 0.62
N PRO A 93 -23.46 1.16 1.29
CA PRO A 93 -24.26 0.20 2.01
C PRO A 93 -24.67 -0.87 1.00
N ARG A 94 -24.30 -2.13 1.27
CA ARG A 94 -24.91 -3.27 0.60
C ARG A 94 -26.41 -3.11 0.82
N GLY A 95 -27.12 -2.60 -0.18
CA GLY A 95 -28.56 -2.34 -0.14
C GLY A 95 -29.33 -3.66 -0.01
N GLY A 96 -29.41 -4.15 1.22
CA GLY A 96 -30.02 -5.44 1.52
C GLY A 96 -29.95 -5.72 3.01
N LEU A 97 -30.67 -4.92 3.80
CA LEU A 97 -31.37 -5.28 5.04
C LEU A 97 -31.78 -3.99 5.78
N GLY A 98 -32.95 -3.47 5.41
CA GLY A 98 -33.63 -2.35 6.06
C GLY A 98 -34.65 -1.77 5.07
N LEU A 99 -35.97 -1.94 5.19
CA LEU A 99 -36.81 -2.45 6.26
C LEU A 99 -37.92 -3.31 5.65
N LEU A 100 -38.21 -4.46 6.24
CA LEU A 100 -39.59 -4.96 6.27
C LEU A 100 -40.37 -3.96 7.12
N VAL A 101 -41.08 -3.03 6.50
CA VAL A 101 -42.24 -2.40 7.12
C VAL A 101 -43.44 -3.26 6.72
N PRO A 102 -44.05 -4.03 7.64
CA PRO A 102 -45.33 -4.63 7.37
C PRO A 102 -46.40 -3.53 7.30
N ALA A 103 -47.37 -3.75 6.42
CA ALA A 103 -48.54 -2.91 6.19
C ALA A 103 -49.26 -2.47 7.47
N LEU A 104 -49.95 -1.32 7.40
CA LEU A 104 -51.31 -1.05 7.91
C LEU A 104 -51.47 0.45 8.19
N PHE A 105 -52.29 1.13 7.38
CA PHE A 105 -53.36 2.08 7.76
C PHE A 105 -53.64 3.08 6.63
N GLY A 106 -54.87 3.09 6.15
CA GLY A 106 -55.32 4.10 5.19
C GLY A 106 -56.73 3.84 4.67
N GLY A 107 -57.67 3.53 5.57
CA GLY A 107 -59.09 3.64 5.26
C GLY A 107 -59.53 5.09 5.35
N ARG A 108 -60.17 5.61 4.30
CA ARG A 108 -61.53 6.18 4.30
C ARG A 108 -61.91 6.59 2.89
#